data_AF-A0A7K1UIR1-F1
#
_entry.id   AF-A0A7K1UIR1-F1
#
_cell.length_a   1.000
_cell.length_b   1.000
_cell.length_c   1.000
_cell.angle_alpha   90.00
_cell.angle_beta   90.00
_cell.angle_gamma   90.00
#
_symmetry.space_group_name_H-M   'P 1'
#
loop_
_entity.id
_entity.type
_entity.pdbx_description
1 polymer ?
#
loop_
_entity_poly.entity_id
_entity_poly.type
_entity_poly.pdbx_seq_one_letter_code
_entity_poly.pdbx_strand_id
1 'polypeptide(L)'
;MTIPVKLIRSDRLSDAAEYAYASKLPANAELIFLAGSCPLNADGSTAAIGNYAGQAAKCIENMHIALEEAGATIENVVSTRVLVTSNKQADLVVRL
;
A
#
# COMPACT_ATOMS: atom_id res chain seq x y z
N MET A 1 -2.46 0.76 -23.09
CA MET A 1 -1.67 -0.37 -22.56
C MET A 1 -0.79 0.18 -21.45
N THR A 2 -1.19 -0.02 -20.20
CA THR A 2 -0.42 0.36 -19.01
C THR A 2 0.91 -0.37 -19.06
N ILE A 3 2.03 0.35 -18.94
CA ILE A 3 3.33 -0.29 -18.98
C ILE A 3 3.50 -1.01 -17.63
N PRO A 4 3.62 -2.35 -17.61
CA PRO A 4 3.56 -3.09 -16.36
C PRO A 4 4.80 -2.82 -15.51
N VAL A 5 4.58 -2.49 -14.24
CA VAL A 5 5.60 -2.47 -13.21
C VAL A 5 6.27 -3.84 -13.17
N LYS A 6 7.60 -3.90 -13.25
CA LYS A 6 8.33 -5.16 -13.11
C LYS A 6 8.71 -5.36 -11.65
N LEU A 7 7.99 -6.24 -10.96
CA LEU A 7 8.37 -6.71 -9.62
C LEU A 7 9.58 -7.64 -9.70
N ILE A 8 10.57 -7.40 -8.83
CA ILE A 8 11.83 -8.14 -8.75
C ILE A 8 11.79 -9.00 -7.48
N ARG A 9 11.69 -10.30 -7.69
CA ARG A 9 11.84 -11.31 -6.64
C ARG A 9 13.25 -11.88 -6.69
N SER A 10 13.82 -12.23 -5.53
CA SER A 10 15.17 -12.78 -5.42
C SER A 10 15.11 -14.15 -4.79
N ASP A 11 15.81 -15.10 -5.39
CA ASP A 11 16.12 -16.43 -4.85
C ASP A 11 17.18 -16.41 -3.74
N ARG A 12 17.87 -15.27 -3.57
CA ARG A 12 18.90 -15.04 -2.55
C ARG A 12 18.36 -14.39 -1.28
N LEU A 13 17.09 -13.99 -1.26
CA LEU A 13 16.42 -13.35 -0.12
C LEU A 13 15.28 -14.23 0.38
N SER A 14 14.83 -13.97 1.61
CA SER A 14 13.77 -14.78 2.24
C SER A 14 12.45 -14.68 1.48
N ASP A 15 11.78 -15.80 1.32
CA ASP A 15 10.42 -15.90 0.78
C ASP A 15 9.33 -15.60 1.83
N ALA A 16 9.70 -15.40 3.09
CA ALA A 16 8.77 -14.98 4.15
C ALA A 16 8.18 -13.59 3.88
N ALA A 17 8.88 -12.75 3.10
CA ALA A 17 8.30 -11.52 2.60
C ALA A 17 7.28 -11.84 1.49
N GLU A 18 6.00 -11.62 1.78
CA GLU A 18 4.90 -11.85 0.83
C GLU A 18 4.92 -10.82 -0.35
N TYR A 19 5.81 -9.82 -0.31
CA TYR A 19 6.02 -8.79 -1.34
C TYR A 19 7.33 -8.97 -2.14
N ALA A 20 7.46 -8.26 -3.25
CA ALA A 20 8.70 -8.23 -4.04
C ALA A 20 9.73 -7.28 -3.41
N TYR A 21 11.02 -7.66 -3.42
CA TYR A 21 12.08 -6.87 -2.79
C TYR A 21 12.45 -5.59 -3.55
N ALA A 22 12.10 -5.50 -4.83
CA ALA A 22 12.25 -4.27 -5.61
C ALA A 22 11.23 -4.22 -6.76
N SER A 23 11.06 -3.05 -7.33
CA SER A 23 10.22 -2.77 -8.50
C SER A 23 11.01 -1.95 -9.51
N LYS A 24 10.86 -2.23 -10.81
CA LYS A 24 11.43 -1.43 -11.89
C LYS A 24 10.33 -0.83 -12.75
N LEU A 25 10.47 0.46 -13.04
CA LEU A 25 9.63 1.21 -13.97
C LEU A 25 10.35 1.45 -15.31
N PRO A 26 9.60 1.66 -16.40
CA PRO A 26 10.11 2.23 -17.65
C PRO A 26 10.73 3.61 -17.45
N ALA A 27 11.66 4.01 -18.34
CA ALA A 27 12.34 5.30 -18.25
C ALA A 27 11.40 6.52 -18.41
N ASN A 28 10.29 6.34 -19.12
CA ASN A 28 9.30 7.37 -19.41
C ASN A 28 8.00 7.22 -18.59
N ALA A 29 8.06 6.51 -17.46
CA ALA A 29 6.91 6.33 -16.60
C ALA A 29 6.53 7.64 -15.89
N GLU A 30 5.23 7.88 -15.76
CA GLU A 30 4.70 8.88 -14.85
C GLU A 30 4.81 8.39 -13.40
N LEU A 31 5.12 9.30 -12.47
CA LEU A 31 5.23 9.00 -11.04
C LEU A 31 4.17 9.77 -10.27
N ILE A 32 3.27 9.02 -9.61
CA ILE A 32 2.25 9.55 -8.71
C ILE A 32 2.73 9.35 -7.28
N PHE A 33 2.91 10.46 -6.54
CA PHE A 33 3.31 10.42 -5.13
C PHE A 33 2.08 10.58 -4.25
N LEU A 34 1.57 9.46 -3.73
CA LEU A 34 0.45 9.47 -2.80
C LEU A 34 0.87 10.05 -1.44
N ALA A 35 0.00 10.86 -0.84
CA ALA A 35 0.06 11.14 0.59
C ALA A 35 -0.25 9.88 1.41
N GLY A 36 -0.01 9.92 2.71
CA GLY A 36 -0.39 8.81 3.59
C GLY A 36 -1.90 8.62 3.62
N SER A 37 -2.38 7.45 3.16
CA SER A 37 -3.79 7.07 3.20
C SER A 37 -4.19 6.71 4.63
N CYS A 38 -4.53 7.72 5.44
CA CYS A 38 -5.00 7.53 6.81
C CYS A 38 -6.34 6.77 6.86
N PRO A 39 -6.67 6.10 7.98
CA PRO A 39 -7.92 5.35 8.15
C PRO A 39 -9.08 6.30 8.48
N LEU A 40 -9.31 7.31 7.64
CA LEU A 40 -10.36 8.30 7.82
C LEU A 40 -11.62 7.90 7.07
N ASN A 41 -12.77 8.14 7.69
CA ASN A 41 -14.07 8.14 7.04
C ASN A 41 -14.28 9.46 6.25
N ALA A 42 -15.32 9.52 5.42
CA ALA A 42 -15.63 10.71 4.62
C ALA A 42 -15.92 11.96 5.47
N ASP A 43 -16.38 11.77 6.71
CA ASP A 43 -16.62 12.86 7.68
C ASP A 43 -15.34 13.29 8.44
N GLY A 44 -14.19 12.68 8.13
CA GLY A 44 -12.91 12.92 8.80
C GLY A 44 -12.71 12.19 10.13
N SER A 45 -13.69 11.41 10.60
CA SER A 45 -13.52 10.57 11.79
C SER A 45 -12.58 9.39 11.51
N THR A 46 -11.94 8.84 12.54
CA THR A 46 -11.09 7.65 12.41
C THR A 46 -11.93 6.38 12.41
N ALA A 47 -11.75 5.53 11.38
CA ALA A 47 -12.41 4.24 11.29
C ALA A 47 -11.83 3.21 12.27
N ALA A 48 -12.64 2.21 12.63
CA ALA A 48 -12.20 0.99 13.32
C ALA A 48 -11.29 1.22 14.54
N ILE A 49 -11.63 2.18 15.42
CA ILE A 49 -10.82 2.53 16.59
C ILE A 49 -10.51 1.29 17.43
N GLY A 50 -9.22 1.06 17.69
CA GLY A 50 -8.73 -0.10 18.44
C GLY A 50 -8.60 -1.40 17.63
N ASN A 51 -8.99 -1.40 16.36
CA ASN A 51 -8.85 -2.52 15.43
C ASN A 51 -7.88 -2.16 14.29
N TYR A 52 -6.61 -2.55 14.43
CA TYR A 52 -5.56 -2.26 13.45
C TYR A 52 -5.83 -2.89 12.07
N ALA A 53 -6.42 -4.09 12.01
CA ALA A 53 -6.79 -4.70 10.73
C ALA A 53 -7.90 -3.90 10.03
N GLY A 54 -8.93 -3.49 10.77
CA GLY A 54 -9.98 -2.62 10.23
C GLY A 54 -9.46 -1.26 9.78
N GLN A 55 -8.50 -0.68 10.50
CA GLN A 55 -7.84 0.57 10.09
C GLN A 55 -7.01 0.37 8.82
N ALA A 56 -6.20 -0.68 8.74
CA ALA A 56 -5.43 -0.99 7.56
C ALA A 56 -6.33 -1.23 6.33
N ALA A 57 -7.46 -1.93 6.49
CA ALA A 57 -8.46 -2.08 5.42
C ALA A 57 -8.96 -0.70 4.94
N LYS A 58 -9.26 0.21 5.87
CA LYS A 58 -9.72 1.56 5.52
C LYS A 58 -8.64 2.38 4.80
N CYS A 59 -7.38 2.26 5.22
CA CYS A 59 -6.25 2.89 4.53
C CYS A 59 -6.16 2.41 3.07
N ILE A 60 -6.34 1.11 2.83
CA ILE A 60 -6.31 0.54 1.47
C ILE A 60 -7.51 1.02 0.64
N GLU A 61 -8.72 1.07 1.19
CA GLU A 61 -9.88 1.66 0.51
C GLU A 61 -9.61 3.11 0.08
N ASN A 62 -9.11 3.94 1.00
CA ASN A 62 -8.80 5.34 0.70
C ASN A 62 -7.66 5.47 -0.34
N MET A 63 -6.68 4.56 -0.32
CA MET A 63 -5.63 4.50 -1.33
C MET A 63 -6.18 4.14 -2.72
N HIS A 64 -7.13 3.20 -2.81
CA HIS A 64 -7.80 2.86 -4.06
C HIS A 64 -8.49 4.06 -4.69
N ILE A 65 -9.24 4.83 -3.90
CA ILE A 65 -9.90 6.05 -4.37
C ILE A 65 -8.88 7.06 -4.92
N ALA A 66 -7.80 7.33 -4.18
CA ALA A 66 -6.77 8.26 -4.62
C ALA A 66 -6.02 7.81 -5.89
N LEU A 67 -5.82 6.49 -6.06
CA LEU A 67 -5.27 5.92 -7.28
C LEU A 67 -6.22 6.12 -8.46
N GLU A 68 -7.51 5.81 -8.28
CA GLU A 68 -8.54 5.96 -9.31
C GLU A 68 -8.66 7.42 -9.78
N GLU A 69 -8.68 8.38 -8.85
CA GLU A 69 -8.70 9.82 -9.16
C GLU A 69 -7.44 10.28 -9.91
N ALA A 70 -6.30 9.61 -9.68
CA ALA A 70 -5.07 9.84 -10.42
C ALA A 70 -4.96 9.04 -11.73
N GLY A 71 -6.01 8.29 -12.11
CA GLY A 71 -6.03 7.47 -13.33
C GLY A 71 -5.20 6.18 -13.25
N ALA A 72 -4.93 5.67 -12.04
CA ALA A 72 -4.13 4.48 -11.76
C ALA A 72 -4.93 3.40 -11.00
N THR A 73 -4.37 2.19 -10.90
CA THR A 73 -4.92 1.07 -10.11
C THR A 73 -3.88 0.54 -9.13
N ILE A 74 -4.28 -0.37 -8.23
CA ILE A 74 -3.37 -1.05 -7.31
C ILE A 74 -2.25 -1.81 -8.04
N GLU A 75 -2.48 -2.26 -9.28
CA GLU A 75 -1.46 -2.96 -10.08
C GLU A 75 -0.34 -2.02 -10.56
N ASN A 76 -0.54 -0.70 -10.44
CA ASN A 76 0.49 0.30 -10.73
C ASN A 76 1.35 0.65 -9.50
N VAL A 77 1.00 0.15 -8.31
CA VAL A 77 1.75 0.45 -7.09
C VAL A 77 3.10 -0.25 -7.10
N VAL A 78 4.16 0.56 -7.00
CA VAL A 78 5.55 0.08 -7.04
C VAL A 78 6.16 -0.08 -5.65
N SER A 79 5.66 0.67 -4.68
CA SER A 79 6.14 0.67 -3.31
C SER A 79 5.04 1.20 -2.40
N THR A 80 4.93 0.63 -1.21
CA THR A 80 4.07 1.12 -0.14
C THR A 80 4.88 1.22 1.14
N ARG A 81 4.51 2.17 1.99
CA ARG A 81 5.06 2.29 3.35
C ARG A 81 3.92 2.23 4.34
N VAL A 82 3.95 1.20 5.18
CA VAL A 82 2.99 1.02 6.25
C VAL A 82 3.60 1.55 7.55
N LEU A 83 2.88 2.44 8.23
CA LEU A 83 3.25 2.99 9.53
C LEU A 83 2.15 2.63 10.52
N VAL A 84 2.51 1.95 11.60
CA VAL A 84 1.57 1.51 12.64
C VAL A 84 2.03 2.05 13.98
N THR A 85 1.13 2.71 14.70
CA THR A 85 1.38 3.21 16.05
C THR A 85 1.04 2.11 17.06
N SER A 86 1.91 1.10 17.14
CA SER A 86 1.84 0.02 18.14
C SER A 86 3.24 -0.41 18.54
N ASN A 87 3.37 -0.95 19.75
CA ASN A 87 4.58 -1.62 20.23
C ASN A 87 4.56 -3.14 20.00
N LYS A 88 3.48 -3.70 19.43
CA LYS A 88 3.36 -5.12 19.12
C LYS A 88 3.55 -5.35 17.63
N GLN A 89 4.54 -6.16 17.27
CA GLN A 89 4.80 -6.49 15.87
C GLN A 89 3.62 -7.21 15.18
N ALA A 90 2.81 -7.95 15.94
CA ALA A 90 1.60 -8.60 15.43
C ALA A 90 0.57 -7.60 14.86
N ASP A 91 0.54 -6.36 15.37
CA ASP A 91 -0.38 -5.32 14.88
C ASP A 91 0.08 -4.73 13.53
N LEU A 92 1.36 -4.90 13.16
CA LEU A 92 1.92 -4.47 11.88
C LEU A 92 1.63 -5.46 10.75
N VAL A 93 1.60 -6.76 11.05
CA VAL A 93 1.48 -7.84 10.05
C VAL A 93 0.07 -8.42 10.01
N VAL A 94 -0.93 -7.61 10.35
CA VAL A 94 -2.34 -7.98 10.28
C VAL A 94 -2.67 -8.44 8.86
N ARG A 95 -3.41 -9.56 8.75
CA ARG A 95 -3.96 -10.01 7.48
C ARG A 95 -5.32 -9.36 7.28
N LEU A 96 -5.50 -8.73 6.11
CA LEU A 96 -6.75 -8.14 5.65
C LEU A 96 -7.64 -9.20 5.00
#